data_AF-A0A4W3JD67-F1
#
_entry.id   AF-A0A4W3JD67-F1
#
_cell.length_a   1.000
_cell.length_b   1.000
_cell.length_c   1.000
_cell.angle_alpha   90.00
_cell.angle_beta   90.00
_cell.angle_gamma   90.00
#
_symmetry.space_group_name_H-M   'P 1'
#
loop_
_entity.id
_entity.type
_entity.pdbx_description
1 polymer ?
#
loop_
_entity_poly.entity_id
_entity_poly.type
_entity_poly.pdbx_seq_one_letter_code
_entity_poly.pdbx_strand_id
1 'polypeptide(L)'
;CSEEGRRLACQLQACAQDVDFAPEFDPSFLPPPEPWIDSVSVAEVEAGQRSICQRDGRWFMKLLQAEKQRMDAWCQQMEREEQDNELPEEILGKIRSAIGSAQLLMSQKFQQFSGLCEENMIPNSCPRLTSQDLAGFWDMLQLSIENVSMKFDELHQLKANNWKQVPCEPGLALVCRPAYFPH
;
A
#
# COMPACT_ATOMS: atom_id res chain seq x y z
N CYS A 1 18.85 9.95 38.88
CA CYS A 1 18.45 8.76 38.11
C CYS A 1 19.36 7.60 38.49
N SER A 2 18.84 6.74 39.35
CA SER A 2 19.54 5.67 40.08
C SER A 2 20.13 4.60 39.15
N GLU A 3 21.24 4.01 39.58
CA GLU A 3 21.99 2.91 38.92
C GLU A 3 21.19 1.61 38.72
N GLU A 4 19.96 1.54 39.21
CA GLU A 4 19.05 0.40 39.04
C GLU A 4 18.48 0.27 37.62
N GLY A 5 18.44 1.35 36.84
CA GLY A 5 17.95 1.33 35.46
C GLY A 5 18.85 0.59 34.46
N ARG A 6 20.12 0.35 34.82
CA ARG A 6 21.09 -0.36 33.96
C ARG A 6 21.16 -1.88 34.21
N ARG A 7 20.63 -2.38 35.32
CA ARG A 7 20.61 -3.83 35.62
C ARG A 7 19.45 -4.57 34.96
N LEU A 8 18.33 -3.90 34.72
CA LEU A 8 17.16 -4.49 34.06
C LEU A 8 17.34 -4.73 32.55
N ALA A 9 18.30 -4.04 31.91
CA ALA A 9 18.59 -4.22 30.48
C ALA A 9 19.49 -5.45 30.17
N CYS A 10 20.23 -5.97 31.16
CA CYS A 10 21.11 -7.14 30.95
C CYS A 10 20.45 -8.50 31.25
N GLN A 11 19.22 -8.54 31.80
CA GLN A 11 18.54 -9.80 32.15
C GLN A 11 17.58 -10.34 31.08
N LEU A 12 17.25 -9.56 30.04
CA LEU A 12 16.35 -10.00 28.97
C LEU A 12 17.05 -10.68 27.78
N GLN A 13 18.38 -10.80 27.81
CA GLN A 13 19.17 -11.47 26.77
C GLN A 13 19.45 -12.96 27.09
N ALA A 14 18.91 -13.54 28.18
CA ALA A 14 19.39 -14.82 28.72
C ALA A 14 18.34 -15.96 28.87
N CYS A 15 17.13 -15.85 28.30
CA CYS A 15 16.16 -16.94 28.31
C CYS A 15 15.74 -17.31 26.88
N ALA A 16 16.67 -17.96 26.17
CA ALA A 16 16.34 -18.85 25.06
C ALA A 16 16.31 -20.29 25.60
N GLN A 17 15.47 -21.14 24.98
CA GLN A 17 15.32 -22.61 25.15
C GLN A 17 14.39 -23.03 26.30
N ASP A 18 13.40 -23.94 26.18
CA ASP A 18 12.95 -24.86 25.12
C ASP A 18 11.48 -25.19 25.41
N VAL A 19 10.62 -25.33 24.38
CA VAL A 19 9.41 -26.16 24.47
C VAL A 19 9.08 -26.75 23.11
N ASP A 20 9.04 -28.07 23.14
CA ASP A 20 8.98 -29.07 22.09
C ASP A 20 7.55 -29.21 21.53
N PHE A 21 7.40 -29.15 20.20
CA PHE A 21 6.21 -29.69 19.53
C PHE A 21 6.59 -30.16 18.12
N ALA A 22 6.99 -31.41 18.03
CA ALA A 22 7.21 -32.11 16.76
C ALA A 22 5.88 -32.41 16.03
N PRO A 23 5.88 -32.37 14.70
CA PRO A 23 5.14 -33.33 13.89
C PRO A 23 6.13 -34.30 13.21
N GLU A 24 5.87 -35.61 13.36
CA GLU A 24 6.62 -36.70 12.74
C GLU A 24 6.71 -36.52 11.21
N PHE A 25 7.92 -36.32 10.70
CA PHE A 25 8.26 -36.58 9.31
C PHE A 25 9.28 -37.73 9.30
N ASP A 26 8.81 -38.90 8.88
CA ASP A 26 9.60 -40.12 8.73
C ASP A 26 10.63 -39.94 7.59
N PRO A 27 11.95 -39.98 7.87
CA PRO A 27 13.00 -39.68 6.89
C PRO A 27 13.31 -40.84 5.93
N SER A 28 12.47 -41.87 5.86
CA SER A 28 12.70 -43.06 5.02
C SER A 28 12.41 -42.87 3.52
N PHE A 29 12.07 -41.67 3.05
CA PHE A 29 11.69 -41.38 1.65
C PHE A 29 12.68 -40.53 0.83
N LEU A 30 13.93 -40.39 1.27
CA LEU A 30 14.92 -39.62 0.48
C LEU A 30 15.89 -40.55 -0.29
N PRO A 31 15.99 -40.43 -1.62
CA PRO A 31 17.02 -41.13 -2.38
C PRO A 31 18.42 -40.60 -2.01
N PRO A 32 19.46 -41.45 -1.98
CA PRO A 32 20.80 -41.03 -1.62
C PRO A 32 21.37 -40.05 -2.68
N PRO A 33 22.05 -38.97 -2.28
CA PRO A 33 22.71 -38.06 -3.22
C PRO A 33 23.93 -38.75 -3.85
N GLU A 34 24.01 -38.69 -5.19
CA GLU A 34 25.16 -39.23 -5.91
C GLU A 34 26.41 -38.35 -5.76
N PRO A 35 27.63 -38.94 -5.74
CA PRO A 35 28.83 -38.31 -5.22
C PRO A 35 29.80 -37.97 -6.33
N TRP A 36 29.80 -36.73 -6.84
CA TRP A 36 30.99 -36.08 -7.42
C TRP A 36 30.61 -34.72 -8.04
N ILE A 37 30.98 -33.61 -7.42
CA ILE A 37 31.43 -32.47 -8.22
C ILE A 37 32.59 -31.81 -7.47
N ASP A 38 33.78 -32.23 -7.87
CA ASP A 38 35.04 -31.58 -7.58
C ASP A 38 35.17 -30.34 -8.48
N SER A 39 35.63 -29.25 -7.90
CA SER A 39 36.46 -28.19 -8.48
C SER A 39 36.47 -28.02 -10.02
N VAL A 40 35.91 -26.91 -10.53
CA VAL A 40 36.50 -25.95 -11.52
C VAL A 40 35.43 -25.23 -12.36
N SER A 41 35.76 -23.97 -12.67
CA SER A 41 35.34 -23.10 -13.77
C SER A 41 34.05 -22.29 -13.66
N VAL A 42 34.28 -20.97 -13.62
CA VAL A 42 33.44 -19.88 -14.12
C VAL A 42 32.78 -20.28 -15.44
N ALA A 43 31.47 -20.51 -15.44
CA ALA A 43 30.54 -20.17 -16.52
C ALA A 43 29.11 -20.57 -16.11
N GLU A 44 28.20 -19.61 -16.22
CA GLU A 44 26.76 -19.78 -16.45
C GLU A 44 25.95 -20.61 -15.44
N VAL A 45 25.36 -19.88 -14.47
CA VAL A 45 24.04 -20.24 -13.95
C VAL A 45 23.14 -19.01 -14.10
N GLU A 46 22.40 -18.98 -15.21
CA GLU A 46 21.11 -18.31 -15.26
C GLU A 46 20.18 -18.97 -14.24
N ALA A 47 20.06 -18.34 -13.08
CA ALA A 47 18.89 -18.48 -12.22
C ALA A 47 18.39 -17.06 -12.01
N GLY A 48 17.23 -16.77 -12.60
CA GLY A 48 16.67 -15.42 -12.73
C GLY A 48 16.83 -14.60 -11.46
N GLN A 49 17.78 -13.64 -11.51
CA GLN A 49 17.69 -12.45 -10.71
C GLN A 49 16.38 -11.79 -11.13
N ARG A 50 15.29 -12.07 -10.42
CA ARG A 50 14.36 -11.00 -10.09
C ARG A 50 15.25 -9.96 -9.44
N SER A 51 15.77 -9.03 -10.24
CA SER A 51 16.31 -7.77 -9.76
C SER A 51 15.29 -7.32 -8.74
N ILE A 52 15.66 -7.33 -7.46
CA ILE A 52 14.80 -6.80 -6.41
C ILE A 52 14.68 -5.34 -6.84
N CYS A 53 13.61 -5.02 -7.55
CA CYS A 53 13.35 -3.69 -8.05
C CYS A 53 13.41 -2.81 -6.81
N GLN A 54 14.50 -2.05 -6.66
CA GLN A 54 14.66 -1.22 -5.48
C GLN A 54 13.46 -0.27 -5.48
N ARG A 55 12.59 -0.40 -4.46
CA ARG A 55 11.46 0.51 -4.24
C ARG A 55 12.03 1.81 -3.69
N ASP A 56 12.79 2.50 -4.53
CA ASP A 56 13.40 3.79 -4.24
C ASP A 56 12.38 4.92 -4.43
N GLY A 57 12.77 6.15 -4.09
CA GLY A 57 11.91 7.31 -4.26
C GLY A 57 11.37 7.47 -5.69
N ARG A 58 12.11 7.04 -6.72
CA ARG A 58 11.63 7.10 -8.12
C ARG A 58 10.50 6.13 -8.37
N TRP A 59 10.60 4.92 -7.82
CA TRP A 59 9.53 3.93 -7.89
C TRP A 59 8.25 4.47 -7.24
N PHE A 60 8.34 4.95 -6.00
CA PHE A 60 7.19 5.52 -5.28
C PHE A 60 6.61 6.76 -5.95
N MET A 61 7.44 7.62 -6.55
CA MET A 61 6.97 8.78 -7.30
C MET A 61 6.07 8.40 -8.49
N LYS A 62 6.39 7.30 -9.19
CA LYS A 62 5.55 6.80 -10.28
C LYS A 62 4.19 6.31 -9.79
N LEU A 63 4.17 5.58 -8.66
CA LEU A 63 2.92 5.13 -8.05
C LEU A 63 2.06 6.31 -7.60
N LEU A 64 2.67 7.30 -6.93
CA LEU A 64 2.00 8.52 -6.51
C LEU A 64 1.38 9.27 -7.70
N GLN A 65 2.13 9.37 -8.80
CA GLN A 65 1.67 10.03 -10.01
C GLN A 65 0.48 9.31 -10.66
N ALA A 66 0.52 7.98 -10.74
CA ALA A 66 -0.61 7.19 -11.27
C ALA A 66 -1.87 7.40 -10.42
N GLU A 67 -1.70 7.40 -9.10
CA GLU A 67 -2.80 7.61 -8.17
C GLU A 67 -3.39 9.02 -8.26
N LYS A 68 -2.53 10.03 -8.40
CA LYS A 68 -2.96 11.42 -8.62
C LYS A 68 -3.78 11.56 -9.90
N GLN A 69 -3.30 11.00 -11.00
CA GLN A 69 -4.01 11.04 -12.29
C GLN A 69 -5.38 10.37 -12.20
N ARG A 70 -5.47 9.24 -11.49
CA ARG A 70 -6.72 8.54 -11.24
C ARG A 70 -7.73 9.42 -10.49
N MET A 71 -7.29 10.06 -9.40
CA MET A 71 -8.14 10.98 -8.62
C MET A 71 -8.53 12.24 -9.40
N ASP A 72 -7.60 12.84 -10.15
CA ASP A 72 -7.90 14.00 -11.01
C ASP A 72 -8.99 13.66 -12.05
N ALA A 73 -8.91 12.48 -12.66
CA ALA A 73 -9.93 12.02 -13.61
C ALA A 73 -11.30 11.83 -12.95
N TRP A 74 -11.35 11.29 -11.73
CA TRP A 74 -12.58 11.16 -10.96
C TRP A 74 -13.18 12.52 -10.57
N CYS A 75 -12.35 13.47 -10.10
CA CYS A 75 -12.80 14.83 -9.79
C CYS A 75 -13.45 15.48 -11.01
N GLN A 76 -12.76 15.47 -12.15
CA GLN A 76 -13.28 16.03 -13.40
C GLN A 76 -14.56 15.33 -13.87
N GLN A 77 -14.67 14.01 -13.69
CA GLN A 77 -15.88 13.28 -14.05
C GLN A 77 -17.05 13.75 -13.19
N MET A 78 -16.89 13.82 -11.87
CA MET A 78 -17.97 14.19 -10.97
C MET A 78 -18.33 15.68 -11.05
N GLU A 79 -17.35 16.56 -11.31
CA GLU A 79 -17.58 17.98 -11.64
C GLU A 79 -18.46 18.14 -12.88
N ARG A 80 -18.24 17.32 -13.92
CA ARG A 80 -19.12 17.31 -15.10
C ARG A 80 -20.52 16.83 -14.75
N GLU A 81 -20.66 15.78 -13.95
CA GLU A 81 -21.99 15.30 -13.55
C GLU A 81 -22.78 16.36 -12.77
N GLU A 82 -22.10 17.14 -11.91
CA GLU A 82 -22.69 18.28 -11.19
C GLU A 82 -23.15 19.41 -12.12
N GLN A 83 -22.44 19.66 -13.23
CA GLN A 83 -22.76 20.74 -14.17
C GLN A 83 -23.81 20.33 -15.21
N ASP A 84 -23.73 19.10 -15.72
CA ASP A 84 -24.52 18.63 -16.85
C ASP A 84 -25.88 18.04 -16.43
N ASN A 85 -26.04 17.65 -15.15
CA ASN A 85 -27.28 17.07 -14.63
C ASN A 85 -27.90 17.92 -13.52
N GLU A 86 -29.22 17.99 -13.47
CA GLU A 86 -29.97 18.54 -12.34
C GLU A 86 -30.08 17.49 -11.22
N LEU A 87 -29.06 17.45 -10.35
CA LEU A 87 -29.00 16.49 -9.23
C LEU A 87 -29.63 17.05 -7.95
N PRO A 88 -30.22 16.19 -7.10
CA PRO A 88 -30.66 16.58 -5.76
C PRO A 88 -29.51 17.15 -4.91
N GLU A 89 -29.80 18.13 -4.05
CA GLU A 89 -28.81 18.80 -3.18
C GLU A 89 -28.01 17.82 -2.33
N GLU A 90 -28.64 16.73 -1.88
CA GLU A 90 -27.94 15.69 -1.11
C GLU A 90 -26.82 15.02 -1.92
N ILE A 91 -27.04 14.78 -3.22
CA ILE A 91 -26.06 14.16 -4.12
C ILE A 91 -24.98 15.18 -4.48
N LEU A 92 -25.36 16.44 -4.74
CA LEU A 92 -24.41 17.53 -4.95
C LEU A 92 -23.48 17.69 -3.73
N GLY A 93 -24.03 17.61 -2.52
CA GLY A 93 -23.25 17.61 -1.28
C GLY A 93 -22.23 16.47 -1.22
N LYS A 94 -22.63 15.25 -1.62
CA LYS A 94 -21.72 14.09 -1.70
C LYS A 94 -20.62 14.28 -2.73
N ILE A 95 -20.96 14.79 -3.93
CA ILE A 95 -19.99 15.10 -5.00
C ILE A 95 -18.96 16.10 -4.50
N ARG A 96 -19.41 17.26 -4.00
CA ARG A 96 -18.51 18.32 -3.49
C ARG A 96 -17.64 17.83 -2.34
N SER A 97 -18.20 17.00 -1.44
CA SER A 97 -17.44 16.39 -0.34
C SER A 97 -16.35 15.44 -0.84
N ALA A 98 -16.67 14.56 -1.79
CA ALA A 98 -15.71 13.63 -2.36
C ALA A 98 -14.57 14.36 -3.08
N ILE A 99 -14.92 15.31 -3.98
CA ILE A 99 -13.95 16.12 -4.73
C ILE A 99 -13.07 16.93 -3.77
N GLY A 100 -13.66 17.62 -2.79
CA GLY A 100 -12.91 18.38 -1.80
C GLY A 100 -11.94 17.50 -1.01
N SER A 101 -12.35 16.30 -0.61
CA SER A 101 -11.47 15.36 0.09
C SER A 101 -10.31 14.85 -0.77
N ALA A 102 -10.54 14.62 -2.07
CA ALA A 102 -9.53 14.20 -3.02
C ALA A 102 -8.52 15.32 -3.31
N GLN A 103 -9.02 16.54 -3.54
CA GLN A 103 -8.18 17.73 -3.73
C GLN A 103 -7.32 18.00 -2.50
N LEU A 104 -7.85 17.81 -1.29
CA LEU A 104 -7.10 17.94 -0.05
C LEU A 104 -5.98 16.88 0.05
N LEU A 105 -6.30 15.63 -0.23
CA LEU A 105 -5.34 14.53 -0.25
C LEU A 105 -4.19 14.79 -1.24
N MET A 106 -4.52 15.25 -2.46
CA MET A 106 -3.54 15.56 -3.49
C MET A 106 -2.70 16.82 -3.19
N SER A 107 -3.32 17.87 -2.65
CA SER A 107 -2.61 19.12 -2.35
C SER A 107 -1.80 19.08 -1.06
N GLN A 108 -2.11 18.16 -0.14
CA GLN A 108 -1.41 18.05 1.14
C GLN A 108 -0.58 16.77 1.22
N LYS A 109 -1.24 15.62 1.33
CA LYS A 109 -0.60 14.34 1.64
C LYS A 109 0.25 13.84 0.48
N PHE A 110 -0.16 14.06 -0.77
CA PHE A 110 0.65 13.68 -1.93
C PHE A 110 1.85 14.61 -2.09
N GLN A 111 1.67 15.92 -1.90
CA GLN A 111 2.78 16.87 -1.90
C GLN A 111 3.82 16.52 -0.83
N GLN A 112 3.36 16.18 0.39
CA GLN A 112 4.23 15.73 1.46
C GLN A 112 5.02 14.48 1.06
N PHE A 113 4.35 13.46 0.51
CA PHE A 113 5.01 12.22 0.11
C PHE A 113 5.95 12.42 -1.09
N SER A 114 5.63 13.32 -2.02
CA SER A 114 6.51 13.73 -3.12
C SER A 114 7.84 14.29 -2.58
N GLY A 115 7.77 15.20 -1.61
CA GLY A 115 8.97 15.75 -0.95
C GLY A 115 9.84 14.67 -0.30
N LEU A 116 9.22 13.70 0.39
CA LEU A 116 9.94 12.56 0.97
C LEU A 116 10.62 11.70 -0.11
N CYS A 117 9.94 11.46 -1.24
CA CYS A 117 10.52 10.73 -2.36
C CYS A 117 11.74 11.46 -2.94
N GLU A 118 11.69 12.79 -3.05
CA GLU A 118 12.80 13.63 -3.50
C GLU A 118 13.98 13.60 -2.52
N GLU A 119 13.71 13.73 -1.22
CA GLU A 119 14.73 13.66 -0.16
C GLU A 119 15.46 12.30 -0.12
N ASN A 120 14.75 11.21 -0.39
CA ASN A 120 15.33 9.86 -0.51
C ASN A 120 16.34 9.74 -1.67
N MET A 121 16.19 10.55 -2.73
CA MET A 121 17.10 10.54 -3.88
C MET A 121 18.36 11.38 -3.64
N ILE A 122 18.44 12.12 -2.53
CA ILE A 122 19.61 12.93 -2.17
C ILE A 122 20.60 12.05 -1.40
N PRO A 123 21.78 11.72 -1.97
CA PRO A 123 22.72 10.76 -1.38
C PRO A 123 23.35 11.22 -0.05
N ASN A 124 23.26 12.52 0.28
CA ASN A 124 23.85 13.14 1.48
C ASN A 124 22.80 13.72 2.45
N SER A 125 21.53 13.27 2.40
CA SER A 125 20.51 13.73 3.36
C SER A 125 20.79 13.25 4.79
N CYS A 126 20.55 14.09 5.79
CA CYS A 126 20.72 13.77 7.21
C CYS A 126 19.53 14.34 8.02
N PRO A 127 18.72 13.50 8.69
CA PRO A 127 18.77 12.04 8.68
C PRO A 127 18.47 11.47 7.28
N ARG A 128 19.07 10.31 6.97
CA ARG A 128 18.91 9.68 5.65
C ARG A 128 17.55 8.99 5.57
N LEU A 129 16.71 9.45 4.65
CA LEU A 129 15.44 8.77 4.36
C LEU A 129 15.72 7.46 3.60
N THR A 130 15.28 6.33 4.14
CA THR A 130 15.48 5.02 3.51
C THR A 130 14.26 4.59 2.68
N SER A 131 14.43 3.62 1.78
CA SER A 131 13.32 3.00 1.06
C SER A 131 12.28 2.35 1.98
N GLN A 132 12.68 1.91 3.17
CA GLN A 132 11.79 1.33 4.16
C GLN A 132 10.90 2.40 4.82
N ASP A 133 11.46 3.58 5.08
CA ASP A 133 10.69 4.72 5.61
C ASP A 133 9.62 5.14 4.60
N LEU A 134 9.98 5.25 3.31
CA LEU A 134 9.03 5.53 2.23
C LEU A 134 7.91 4.49 2.13
N ALA A 135 8.23 3.20 2.30
CA ALA A 135 7.21 2.16 2.31
C ALA A 135 6.21 2.36 3.47
N GLY A 136 6.68 2.66 4.68
CA GLY A 136 5.80 2.94 5.82
C GLY A 136 4.93 4.19 5.60
N PHE A 137 5.49 5.27 5.05
CA PHE A 137 4.71 6.45 4.68
C PHE A 137 3.67 6.16 3.59
N TRP A 138 4.05 5.34 2.61
CA TRP A 138 3.15 4.92 1.54
C TRP A 138 1.97 4.10 2.05
N ASP A 139 2.20 3.17 2.98
CA ASP A 139 1.13 2.35 3.57
C ASP A 139 0.09 3.23 4.29
N MET A 140 0.54 4.26 5.03
CA MET A 140 -0.36 5.24 5.63
C MET A 140 -1.09 6.09 4.58
N LEU A 141 -0.41 6.45 3.50
CA LEU A 141 -1.02 7.21 2.41
C LEU A 141 -2.09 6.39 1.68
N GLN A 142 -1.86 5.10 1.49
CA GLN A 142 -2.81 4.15 0.89
C GLN A 142 -4.12 4.09 1.66
N LEU A 143 -4.11 4.15 2.99
CA LEU A 143 -5.34 4.22 3.79
C LEU A 143 -6.16 5.48 3.48
N SER A 144 -5.48 6.61 3.26
CA SER A 144 -6.14 7.86 2.90
C SER A 144 -6.69 7.80 1.46
N ILE A 145 -5.96 7.17 0.55
CA ILE A 145 -6.38 6.91 -0.83
C ILE A 145 -7.62 6.02 -0.86
N GLU A 146 -7.65 4.95 -0.06
CA GLU A 146 -8.78 4.03 0.04
C GLU A 146 -10.02 4.74 0.58
N ASN A 147 -9.88 5.58 1.61
CA ASN A 147 -10.99 6.38 2.14
C ASN A 147 -11.62 7.29 1.08
N VAL A 148 -10.80 7.98 0.29
CA VAL A 148 -11.30 8.81 -0.82
C VAL A 148 -11.90 7.94 -1.92
N SER A 149 -11.29 6.80 -2.25
CA SER A 149 -11.79 5.87 -3.26
C SER A 149 -13.20 5.37 -2.92
N MET A 150 -13.45 5.01 -1.66
CA MET A 150 -14.78 4.59 -1.21
C MET A 150 -15.84 5.69 -1.44
N LYS A 151 -15.49 6.97 -1.25
CA LYS A 151 -16.42 8.08 -1.55
C LYS A 151 -16.76 8.15 -3.04
N PHE A 152 -15.78 7.98 -3.92
CA PHE A 152 -16.03 7.95 -5.36
C PHE A 152 -16.79 6.70 -5.79
N ASP A 153 -16.54 5.55 -5.18
CA ASP A 153 -17.28 4.32 -5.47
C ASP A 153 -18.78 4.49 -5.17
N GLU A 154 -19.13 5.14 -4.06
CA GLU A 154 -20.52 5.50 -3.75
C GLU A 154 -21.14 6.37 -4.85
N LEU A 155 -20.41 7.39 -5.31
CA LEU A 155 -20.88 8.27 -6.39
C LEU A 155 -21.07 7.53 -7.72
N HIS A 156 -20.14 6.63 -8.07
CA HIS A 156 -20.27 5.80 -9.26
C HIS A 156 -21.48 4.86 -9.18
N GLN A 157 -21.77 4.30 -8.00
CA GLN A 157 -22.97 3.49 -7.77
C GLN A 157 -24.25 4.30 -7.90
N LEU A 158 -24.27 5.52 -7.33
CA LEU A 158 -25.41 6.44 -7.50
C LEU A 158 -25.64 6.77 -8.97
N LYS A 159 -24.58 7.09 -9.72
CA LYS A 159 -24.65 7.33 -11.16
C LYS A 159 -25.22 6.12 -11.92
N ALA A 160 -24.75 4.92 -11.63
CA ALA A 160 -25.27 3.68 -12.22
C ALA A 160 -26.75 3.44 -11.90
N ASN A 161 -27.24 3.96 -10.76
CA ASN A 161 -28.64 3.92 -10.35
C ASN A 161 -29.43 5.20 -10.72
N ASN A 162 -29.02 5.93 -11.76
CA ASN A 162 -29.67 7.18 -12.20
C ASN A 162 -29.82 8.21 -11.08
N TRP A 163 -28.79 8.35 -10.25
CA TRP A 163 -28.75 9.27 -9.11
C TRP A 163 -29.86 9.03 -8.09
N LYS A 164 -30.34 7.79 -7.99
CA LYS A 164 -31.26 7.37 -6.94
C LYS A 164 -30.48 6.68 -5.84
N GLN A 165 -30.83 6.99 -4.60
CA GLN A 165 -30.27 6.27 -3.46
C GLN A 165 -30.68 4.81 -3.55
N VAL A 166 -29.68 3.91 -3.47
CA VAL A 166 -29.95 2.49 -3.27
C VAL A 166 -30.29 2.35 -1.78
N PRO A 167 -31.49 1.88 -1.40
CA PRO A 167 -31.77 1.58 -0.01
C PRO A 167 -30.73 0.57 0.48
N CYS A 168 -30.07 0.88 1.59
CA CYS A 168 -29.20 -0.08 2.24
C CYS A 168 -30.08 -1.18 2.84
N GLU A 169 -30.32 -2.25 2.08
CA GLU A 169 -30.89 -3.50 2.60
C GLU A 169 -29.79 -4.16 3.47
N PRO A 170 -30.01 -4.34 4.79
CA PRO A 170 -28.98 -4.77 5.72
C PRO A 170 -28.48 -6.23 5.52
N GLY A 171 -28.82 -6.89 4.42
CA GLY A 171 -28.49 -8.30 4.14
C GLY A 171 -27.47 -8.57 3.03
N LEU A 172 -27.03 -7.59 2.23
CA LEU A 172 -26.23 -7.84 1.01
C LEU A 172 -24.84 -7.18 0.96
N ALA A 173 -24.42 -6.52 2.05
CA ALA A 173 -23.16 -5.77 2.12
C ALA A 173 -21.87 -6.60 1.88
N LEU A 174 -21.94 -7.93 1.83
CA LEU A 174 -20.80 -8.81 1.55
C LEU A 174 -20.56 -9.07 0.05
N VAL A 175 -21.49 -8.70 -0.85
CA VAL A 175 -21.39 -9.05 -2.28
C VAL A 175 -20.84 -7.90 -3.14
N CYS A 176 -20.95 -6.65 -2.68
CA CYS A 176 -20.56 -5.47 -3.45
C CYS A 176 -19.16 -4.95 -3.11
N ARG A 177 -18.19 -5.83 -2.82
CA ARG A 177 -16.78 -5.41 -2.84
C ARG A 177 -16.36 -5.37 -4.32
N PRO A 178 -16.01 -4.21 -4.90
CA PRO A 178 -15.42 -4.21 -6.23
C PRO A 178 -14.15 -5.04 -6.16
N ALA A 179 -14.06 -6.08 -6.99
CA ALA A 179 -12.82 -6.78 -7.21
C ALA A 179 -11.80 -5.74 -7.68
N TYR A 180 -10.85 -5.44 -6.82
CA TYR A 180 -9.67 -4.64 -7.12
C TYR A 180 -9.09 -5.21 -8.42
N PHE A 181 -9.19 -4.47 -9.53
CA PHE A 181 -8.49 -4.80 -10.77
C PHE A 181 -7.04 -4.33 -10.57
N PRO A 182 -6.07 -5.23 -10.39
CA PRO A 182 -4.68 -4.83 -10.44
C PRO A 182 -4.31 -4.66 -11.91
N HIS A 183 -3.86 -3.47 -12.28
CA HIS A 183 -3.10 -3.26 -13.52
C HIS A 183 -1.62 -3.53 -13.23
#